data_AF-A0A3T0E6L8-F1
#
_entry.id   AF-A0A3T0E6L8-F1
#
_cell.length_a   1.000
_cell.length_b   1.000
_cell.length_c   1.000
_cell.angle_alpha   90.00
_cell.angle_beta   90.00
_cell.angle_gamma   90.00
#
_symmetry.space_group_name_H-M   'P 1'
#
loop_
_entity.id
_entity.type
_entity.pdbx_description
1 polymer ?
#
loop_
_entity_poly.entity_id
_entity_poly.type
_entity_poly.pdbx_seq_one_letter_code
_entity_poly.pdbx_strand_id
1 'polypeptide(L)'
;MLQPRQDDPLAGLHNAASREDLLGMSVEARALVNSGIELGSRWSEVAGIMNEAGDIACLLGACHRLVEQVPDDPQSHIWLASAYASGGDHRSALQTLQPLLAANPRDAGLNRRVGRILLDLGLKNEAQVLFRSALSSNGLDALAWEGLVKAKTFVAGDDDLAQLEQARISAGEEMSARDRGILSYALAKAYEDVGEYDVASRRVAEAAAFYRASAPFDMDQHEEGVRRILTVYDSSFTGANEEAGLIDSRPVFIVAPPSCGASWLASVLAAPADVAALPRSNSLFWMSASPLGDQTREHIHAALSAPGEGNVLTGVGEAYLEYAQELLGDVRRWVDPTSLGELAAGAIGLCLPAARFVRIRRDPLDQAWSILKTRYQRARHWTYHADDIARALAAHNRLVEHWETLFPGRFLTVRYEDLAADTENEVRRIAFFTGIDADSAADAAAQRKNSLDQDPVGLNQRAGARIEPVREALVRAGFTLP
;
A
#
# COMPACT_ATOMS: atom_id res chain seq x y z
N MET A 1 43.54 23.41 24.85
CA MET A 1 42.27 23.60 24.13
C MET A 1 41.63 22.24 23.98
N LEU A 2 40.64 21.93 24.81
CA LEU A 2 39.75 20.79 24.58
C LEU A 2 38.85 21.18 23.40
N GLN A 3 38.88 20.40 22.32
CA GLN A 3 37.87 20.55 21.27
C GLN A 3 36.49 20.38 21.91
N PRO A 4 35.50 21.25 21.60
CA PRO A 4 34.14 21.01 22.06
C PRO A 4 33.69 19.65 21.52
N ARG A 5 33.09 18.80 22.37
CA ARG A 5 32.38 17.61 21.91
C ARG A 5 31.36 18.11 20.87
N GLN A 6 31.55 17.75 19.61
CA GLN A 6 30.47 17.88 18.64
C GLN A 6 29.39 16.91 19.13
N ASP A 7 28.28 17.46 19.61
CA ASP A 7 27.08 16.68 19.86
C ASP A 7 26.74 15.95 18.55
N ASP A 8 26.47 14.65 18.62
CA ASP A 8 26.14 13.85 17.45
C ASP A 8 24.92 14.49 16.75
N PRO A 9 25.05 14.95 15.49
CA PRO A 9 23.95 15.64 14.82
C PRO A 9 22.69 14.79 14.67
N LEU A 10 22.79 13.47 14.77
CA LEU A 10 21.65 12.56 14.73
C LEU A 10 21.03 12.26 16.11
N ALA A 11 21.52 12.88 17.20
CA ALA A 11 21.05 12.56 18.55
C ALA A 11 19.55 12.80 18.75
N GLY A 12 19.00 13.90 18.20
CA GLY A 12 17.57 14.21 18.24
C GLY A 12 16.75 13.14 17.50
N LEU A 13 17.14 12.84 16.27
CA LEU A 13 16.53 11.81 15.44
C LEU A 13 16.55 10.42 16.11
N HIS A 14 17.69 10.00 16.67
CA HIS A 14 17.82 8.73 17.38
C HIS A 14 16.97 8.67 18.65
N ASN A 15 16.86 9.78 19.38
CA ASN A 15 15.99 9.85 20.56
C ASN A 15 14.51 9.71 20.16
N ALA A 16 14.06 10.40 19.12
CA ALA A 16 12.71 10.23 18.58
C ALA A 16 12.46 8.78 18.13
N ALA A 17 13.42 8.20 17.39
CA ALA A 17 13.39 6.80 16.96
C ALA A 17 13.22 5.82 18.13
N SER A 18 13.98 6.01 19.21
CA SER A 18 13.93 5.16 20.40
C SER A 18 12.61 5.21 21.17
N ARG A 19 11.80 6.27 20.95
CA ARG A 19 10.50 6.49 21.56
C ARG A 19 9.34 6.13 20.63
N GLU A 20 9.63 5.65 19.42
CA GLU A 20 8.63 5.38 18.38
C GLU A 20 7.78 6.62 18.03
N ASP A 21 8.34 7.82 18.23
CA ASP A 21 7.67 9.09 17.93
C ASP A 21 7.82 9.43 16.44
N LEU A 22 6.96 8.85 15.60
CA LEU A 22 7.03 8.98 14.14
C LEU A 22 7.03 10.44 13.66
N LEU A 23 6.19 11.30 14.26
CA LEU A 23 6.16 12.73 13.95
C LEU A 23 7.45 13.42 14.39
N GLY A 24 7.95 13.14 15.59
CA GLY A 24 9.23 13.64 16.07
C GLY A 24 10.40 13.22 15.16
N MET A 25 10.40 11.98 14.67
CA MET A 25 11.40 11.52 13.69
C MET A 25 11.36 12.36 12.41
N SER A 26 10.15 12.63 11.88
CA SER A 26 9.96 13.47 10.69
C SER A 26 10.48 14.89 10.92
N VAL A 27 10.12 15.52 12.04
CA VAL A 27 10.55 16.88 12.39
C VAL A 27 12.08 16.99 12.46
N GLU A 28 12.74 16.06 13.16
CA GLU A 28 14.20 16.04 13.31
C GLU A 28 14.90 15.80 11.96
N ALA A 29 14.41 14.85 11.17
CA ALA A 29 14.98 14.57 9.85
C ALA A 29 14.79 15.74 8.87
N ARG A 30 13.65 16.43 8.93
CA ARG A 30 13.37 17.61 8.10
C ARG A 30 14.32 18.76 8.45
N ALA A 31 14.59 18.98 9.73
CA ALA A 31 15.61 19.94 10.16
C ALA A 31 17.00 19.56 9.63
N LEU A 32 17.37 18.28 9.67
CA LEU A 32 18.63 17.80 9.10
C LEU A 32 18.70 18.00 7.59
N VAL A 33 17.67 17.57 6.82
CA VAL A 33 17.62 17.67 5.35
C VAL A 33 17.71 19.13 4.89
N ASN A 34 17.06 20.04 5.61
CA ASN A 34 17.07 21.47 5.31
C ASN A 34 18.32 22.18 5.83
N SER A 35 19.13 21.52 6.67
CA SER A 35 20.42 22.06 7.11
C SER A 35 21.50 21.86 6.03
N GLY A 36 22.56 22.65 6.08
CA GLY A 36 23.75 22.46 5.24
C GLY A 36 24.74 21.43 5.78
N ILE A 37 24.30 20.46 6.59
CA ILE A 37 25.21 19.55 7.31
C ILE A 37 25.83 18.49 6.41
N GLU A 38 27.08 18.14 6.72
CA GLU A 38 27.80 17.03 6.09
C GLU A 38 27.73 15.78 6.98
N LEU A 39 27.07 14.73 6.51
CA LEU A 39 26.93 13.43 7.19
C LEU A 39 27.58 12.28 6.40
N GLY A 40 27.97 12.51 5.14
CA GLY A 40 28.51 11.50 4.25
C GLY A 40 27.58 10.31 4.12
N SER A 41 28.12 9.10 4.32
CA SER A 41 27.36 7.85 4.26
C SER A 41 26.28 7.74 5.35
N ARG A 42 26.37 8.51 6.45
CA ARG A 42 25.38 8.47 7.53
C ARG A 42 24.00 8.98 7.10
N TRP A 43 23.87 9.64 5.96
CA TRP A 43 22.56 9.93 5.36
C TRP A 43 21.73 8.66 5.09
N SER A 44 22.36 7.49 4.95
CA SER A 44 21.61 6.22 4.88
C SER A 44 20.89 5.87 6.18
N GLU A 45 21.39 6.32 7.33
CA GLU A 45 20.71 6.15 8.63
C GLU A 45 19.44 7.00 8.66
N VAL A 46 19.54 8.28 8.25
CA VAL A 46 18.38 9.17 8.14
C VAL A 46 17.34 8.62 7.16
N ALA A 47 17.79 8.17 5.98
CA ALA A 47 16.90 7.53 5.00
C ALA A 47 16.24 6.26 5.57
N GLY A 48 16.98 5.44 6.33
CA GLY A 48 16.43 4.26 6.98
C GLY A 48 15.30 4.60 7.96
N ILE A 49 15.52 5.57 8.85
CA ILE A 49 14.54 6.03 9.84
C ILE A 49 13.33 6.67 9.13
N MET A 50 13.55 7.46 8.08
CA MET A 50 12.45 8.10 7.33
C MET A 50 11.63 7.10 6.53
N ASN A 51 12.25 6.05 6.02
CA ASN A 51 11.52 4.95 5.40
C ASN A 51 10.66 4.19 6.43
N GLU A 52 11.07 4.12 7.70
CA GLU A 52 10.30 3.51 8.79
C GLU A 52 9.16 4.42 9.27
N ALA A 53 9.44 5.70 9.52
CA ALA A 53 8.42 6.72 9.81
C ALA A 53 7.42 6.89 8.65
N GLY A 54 7.88 6.60 7.43
CA GLY A 54 7.15 6.71 6.18
C GLY A 54 6.88 8.15 5.73
N ASP A 55 7.75 9.06 6.15
CA ASP A 55 7.90 10.39 5.55
C ASP A 55 8.67 10.25 4.23
N ILE A 56 7.93 10.13 3.13
CA ILE A 56 8.51 9.96 1.79
C ILE A 56 9.31 11.20 1.37
N ALA A 57 8.90 12.40 1.79
CA ALA A 57 9.55 13.64 1.39
C ALA A 57 10.92 13.77 2.06
N CYS A 58 11.00 13.53 3.38
CA CYS A 58 12.28 13.48 4.08
C CYS A 58 13.15 12.30 3.63
N LEU A 59 12.56 11.15 3.30
CA LEU A 59 13.29 10.01 2.72
C LEU A 59 13.99 10.41 1.42
N LEU A 60 13.27 11.05 0.49
CA LEU A 60 13.83 11.57 -0.76
C LEU A 60 14.93 12.60 -0.48
N GLY A 61 14.67 13.56 0.41
CA GLY A 61 15.64 14.56 0.81
C GLY A 61 16.94 13.95 1.34
N ALA A 62 16.84 12.98 2.26
CA ALA A 62 17.99 12.28 2.81
C ALA A 62 18.75 11.47 1.73
N CYS A 63 18.05 10.79 0.83
CA CYS A 63 18.68 10.06 -0.27
C CYS A 63 19.37 10.99 -1.29
N HIS A 64 18.82 12.18 -1.55
CA HIS A 64 19.48 13.19 -2.37
C HIS A 64 20.79 13.65 -1.72
N ARG A 65 20.75 13.98 -0.43
CA ARG A 65 21.97 14.34 0.32
C ARG A 65 23.01 13.22 0.34
N LEU A 66 22.57 11.95 0.43
CA LEU A 66 23.44 10.78 0.37
C LEU A 66 24.17 10.69 -0.99
N VAL A 67 23.45 10.86 -2.10
CA VAL A 67 24.04 10.84 -3.45
C VAL A 67 24.95 12.04 -3.68
N GLU A 68 24.60 13.22 -3.17
CA GLU A 68 25.44 14.43 -3.28
C GLU A 68 26.79 14.25 -2.56
N GLN A 69 26.79 13.64 -1.38
CA GLN A 69 27.99 13.50 -0.54
C GLN A 69 28.76 12.21 -0.80
N VAL A 70 28.12 11.20 -1.41
CA VAL A 70 28.73 9.91 -1.77
C VAL A 70 28.29 9.48 -3.19
N PRO A 71 28.64 10.25 -4.25
CA PRO A 71 28.12 10.03 -5.60
C PRO A 71 28.66 8.76 -6.27
N ASP A 72 29.83 8.26 -5.86
CA ASP A 72 30.49 7.10 -6.46
C ASP A 72 30.04 5.76 -5.84
N ASP A 73 29.27 5.78 -4.75
CA ASP A 73 28.75 4.56 -4.12
C ASP A 73 27.48 4.07 -4.82
N PRO A 74 27.47 2.91 -5.47
CA PRO A 74 26.26 2.35 -6.09
C PRO A 74 25.07 2.25 -5.13
N GLN A 75 25.33 2.04 -3.84
CA GLN A 75 24.28 1.89 -2.85
C GLN A 75 23.52 3.20 -2.60
N SER A 76 24.15 4.38 -2.74
CA SER A 76 23.48 5.68 -2.62
C SER A 76 22.41 5.85 -3.70
N HIS A 77 22.73 5.50 -4.95
CA HIS A 77 21.79 5.50 -6.07
C HIS A 77 20.67 4.47 -5.91
N ILE A 78 20.96 3.30 -5.35
CA ILE A 78 19.94 2.28 -5.04
C ILE A 78 18.96 2.78 -3.98
N TRP A 79 19.44 3.50 -2.96
CA TRP A 79 18.59 4.14 -1.96
C TRP A 79 17.68 5.20 -2.59
N LEU A 80 18.25 6.11 -3.39
CA LEU A 80 17.49 7.16 -4.07
C LEU A 80 16.43 6.58 -5.03
N ALA A 81 16.79 5.57 -5.83
CA ALA A 81 15.84 4.91 -6.70
C ALA A 81 14.73 4.19 -5.94
N SER A 82 15.04 3.60 -4.78
CA SER A 82 14.03 2.97 -3.92
C SER A 82 13.10 4.02 -3.30
N ALA A 83 13.62 5.19 -2.90
CA ALA A 83 12.83 6.31 -2.40
C ALA A 83 11.87 6.85 -3.48
N TYR A 84 12.35 7.08 -4.70
CA TYR A 84 11.51 7.47 -5.83
C TYR A 84 10.41 6.45 -6.12
N ALA A 85 10.74 5.15 -6.13
CA ALA A 85 9.75 4.11 -6.35
C ALA A 85 8.69 4.05 -5.23
N SER A 86 9.09 4.24 -3.98
CA SER A 86 8.15 4.32 -2.84
C SER A 86 7.24 5.55 -2.92
N GLY A 87 7.73 6.66 -3.47
CA GLY A 87 6.96 7.85 -3.79
C GLY A 87 6.12 7.77 -5.06
N GLY A 88 6.17 6.66 -5.80
CA GLY A 88 5.44 6.46 -7.06
C GLY A 88 6.12 7.07 -8.30
N ASP A 89 7.27 7.74 -8.16
CA ASP A 89 8.04 8.26 -9.30
C ASP A 89 8.97 7.17 -9.87
N HIS A 90 8.35 6.19 -10.52
CA HIS A 90 9.07 5.08 -11.15
C HIS A 90 9.97 5.53 -12.30
N ARG A 91 9.70 6.70 -12.91
CA ARG A 91 10.52 7.22 -14.01
C ARG A 91 11.85 7.75 -13.50
N SER A 92 11.85 8.55 -12.44
CA SER A 92 13.08 9.02 -11.81
C SER A 92 13.86 7.85 -11.21
N ALA A 93 13.18 6.87 -10.60
CA ALA A 93 13.81 5.64 -10.12
C ALA A 93 14.57 4.90 -11.25
N LEU A 94 13.97 4.77 -12.44
CA LEU A 94 14.61 4.15 -13.59
C LEU A 94 15.83 4.97 -14.06
N GLN A 95 15.70 6.29 -14.18
CA GLN A 95 16.79 7.18 -14.60
C GLN A 95 17.99 7.11 -13.66
N THR A 96 17.75 7.05 -12.34
CA THR A 96 18.82 6.91 -11.33
C THR A 96 19.60 5.60 -11.48
N LEU A 97 18.94 4.48 -11.82
CA LEU A 97 19.60 3.18 -11.93
C LEU A 97 20.15 2.85 -13.32
N GLN A 98 19.77 3.60 -14.36
CA GLN A 98 20.21 3.35 -15.74
C GLN A 98 21.74 3.32 -15.90
N PRO A 99 22.52 4.29 -15.36
CA PRO A 99 23.98 4.25 -15.45
C PRO A 99 24.57 3.03 -14.75
N LEU A 100 24.05 2.68 -13.58
CA LEU A 100 24.52 1.53 -12.80
C LEU A 100 24.25 0.21 -13.53
N LEU A 101 23.10 0.10 -14.20
CA LEU A 101 22.72 -1.07 -15.00
C LEU A 101 23.60 -1.21 -16.24
N ALA A 102 23.91 -0.09 -16.91
CA ALA A 102 24.81 -0.09 -18.06
C ALA A 102 26.24 -0.52 -17.68
N ALA A 103 26.71 -0.11 -16.50
CA ALA A 103 28.02 -0.52 -15.97
C ALA A 103 28.05 -1.99 -15.53
N ASN A 104 26.92 -2.52 -15.03
CA ASN A 104 26.84 -3.86 -14.45
C ASN A 104 25.69 -4.70 -15.08
N PRO A 105 25.70 -4.98 -16.40
CA PRO A 105 24.57 -5.57 -17.11
C PRO A 105 24.22 -7.01 -16.66
N ARG A 106 25.15 -7.69 -15.98
CA ARG A 106 24.97 -9.07 -15.48
C ARG A 106 24.64 -9.14 -13.99
N ASP A 107 24.50 -8.00 -13.30
CA ASP A 107 24.11 -8.00 -11.89
C ASP A 107 22.63 -8.43 -11.76
N ALA A 108 22.41 -9.61 -11.19
CA ALA A 108 21.07 -10.19 -11.04
C ALA A 108 20.18 -9.36 -10.10
N GLY A 109 20.75 -8.77 -9.04
CA GLY A 109 20.01 -7.95 -8.09
C GLY A 109 19.52 -6.65 -8.72
N LEU A 110 20.37 -6.02 -9.53
CA LEU A 110 20.06 -4.81 -10.26
C LEU A 110 19.05 -5.08 -11.39
N ASN A 111 19.23 -6.17 -12.14
CA ASN A 111 18.27 -6.63 -13.14
C ASN A 111 16.88 -6.85 -12.54
N ARG A 112 16.78 -7.47 -11.35
CA ARG A 112 15.51 -7.62 -10.64
C ARG A 112 14.90 -6.28 -10.22
N ARG A 113 15.70 -5.35 -9.68
CA ARG A 113 15.23 -4.03 -9.24
C ARG A 113 14.72 -3.20 -10.42
N VAL A 114 15.51 -3.06 -11.47
CA VAL A 114 15.11 -2.31 -12.67
C VAL A 114 13.95 -3.00 -13.38
N GLY A 115 13.94 -4.34 -13.45
CA GLY A 115 12.81 -5.09 -13.99
C GLY A 115 11.49 -4.82 -13.24
N ARG A 116 11.53 -4.66 -11.91
CA ARG A 116 10.36 -4.26 -11.12
C ARG A 116 9.90 -2.84 -11.47
N ILE A 117 10.82 -1.88 -11.57
CA ILE A 117 10.50 -0.49 -11.93
C ILE A 117 9.86 -0.44 -13.33
N LEU A 118 10.38 -1.22 -14.28
CA LEU A 118 9.81 -1.33 -15.63
C LEU A 118 8.39 -1.90 -15.63
N LEU A 119 8.09 -2.88 -14.75
CA LEU A 119 6.73 -3.37 -14.56
C LEU A 119 5.78 -2.28 -14.08
N ASP A 120 6.21 -1.47 -13.10
CA ASP A 120 5.40 -0.40 -12.54
C ASP A 120 5.17 0.73 -13.57
N LEU A 121 6.09 0.89 -14.54
CA LEU A 121 5.93 1.76 -15.71
C LEU A 121 5.11 1.15 -16.86
N GLY A 122 4.67 -0.12 -16.74
CA GLY A 122 3.96 -0.84 -17.80
C GLY A 122 4.85 -1.34 -18.96
N LEU A 123 6.17 -1.19 -18.86
CA LEU A 123 7.17 -1.61 -19.84
C LEU A 123 7.50 -3.10 -19.69
N LYS A 124 6.49 -3.94 -19.96
CA LYS A 124 6.51 -5.38 -19.70
C LYS A 124 7.57 -6.13 -20.50
N ASN A 125 7.80 -5.77 -21.76
CA ASN A 125 8.74 -6.47 -22.64
C ASN A 125 10.19 -6.27 -22.16
N GLU A 126 10.54 -5.04 -21.82
CA GLU A 126 11.85 -4.67 -21.27
C GLU A 126 12.07 -5.34 -19.92
N ALA A 127 11.04 -5.38 -19.06
CA ALA A 127 11.09 -6.09 -17.78
C ALA A 127 11.38 -7.59 -17.96
N GLN A 128 10.76 -8.26 -18.93
CA GLN A 128 11.01 -9.68 -19.22
C GLN A 128 12.49 -9.95 -19.54
N VAL A 129 13.13 -9.06 -20.32
CA VAL A 129 14.56 -9.20 -20.67
C VAL A 129 15.43 -9.20 -19.41
N LEU A 130 15.19 -8.27 -18.49
CA LEU A 130 15.97 -8.16 -17.25
C LEU A 130 15.71 -9.34 -16.30
N PHE A 131 14.46 -9.80 -16.17
CA PHE A 131 14.17 -10.97 -15.34
C PHE A 131 14.80 -12.25 -15.90
N ARG A 132 14.77 -12.46 -17.22
CA ARG A 132 15.48 -13.58 -17.85
C ARG A 132 16.99 -13.49 -17.66
N SER A 133 17.57 -12.28 -17.73
CA SER A 133 18.98 -12.06 -17.43
C SER A 133 19.32 -12.49 -16.00
N ALA A 134 18.50 -12.10 -15.00
CA ALA A 134 18.69 -12.54 -13.62
C ALA A 134 18.56 -14.06 -13.45
N LEU A 135 17.58 -14.69 -14.12
CA LEU A 135 17.37 -16.14 -14.10
C LEU A 135 18.51 -16.93 -14.77
N SER A 136 19.20 -16.34 -15.75
CA SER A 136 20.38 -16.98 -16.37
C SER A 136 21.55 -17.15 -15.40
N SER A 137 21.66 -16.27 -14.40
CA SER A 137 22.69 -16.36 -13.34
C SER A 137 22.27 -17.31 -12.22
N ASN A 138 20.99 -17.31 -11.85
CA ASN A 138 20.42 -18.20 -10.86
C ASN A 138 19.00 -18.62 -11.24
N GLY A 139 18.85 -19.83 -11.79
CA GLY A 139 17.54 -20.37 -12.21
C GLY A 139 16.55 -20.60 -11.06
N LEU A 140 17.00 -20.53 -9.80
CA LEU A 140 16.18 -20.61 -8.60
C LEU A 140 15.86 -19.24 -7.98
N ASP A 141 16.17 -18.12 -8.64
CA ASP A 141 15.82 -16.79 -8.13
C ASP A 141 14.30 -16.58 -8.16
N ALA A 142 13.65 -16.82 -7.03
CA ALA A 142 12.20 -16.75 -6.90
C ALA A 142 11.65 -15.34 -7.18
N LEU A 143 12.39 -14.28 -6.84
CA LEU A 143 11.96 -12.90 -7.10
C LEU A 143 12.05 -12.55 -8.59
N ALA A 144 13.04 -13.10 -9.31
CA ALA A 144 13.12 -12.95 -10.76
C ALA A 144 11.95 -13.68 -11.45
N TRP A 145 11.62 -14.91 -11.01
CA TRP A 145 10.44 -15.63 -11.48
C TRP A 145 9.15 -14.86 -11.22
N GLU A 146 8.95 -14.32 -10.02
CA GLU A 146 7.78 -13.51 -9.70
C GLU A 146 7.65 -12.27 -10.61
N GLY A 147 8.79 -11.64 -10.93
CA GLY A 147 8.84 -10.54 -11.88
C GLY A 147 8.44 -10.98 -13.29
N LEU A 148 9.03 -12.06 -13.79
CA LEU A 148 8.78 -12.58 -15.13
C LEU A 148 7.31 -12.96 -15.32
N VAL A 149 6.69 -13.63 -14.35
CA VAL A 149 5.28 -14.03 -14.47
C VAL A 149 4.31 -12.85 -14.45
N LYS A 150 4.66 -11.74 -13.80
CA LYS A 150 3.89 -10.48 -13.85
C LYS A 150 4.08 -9.74 -15.17
N ALA A 151 5.24 -9.91 -15.81
CA ALA A 151 5.60 -9.26 -17.07
C ALA A 151 5.05 -9.97 -18.31
N LYS A 152 4.61 -11.22 -18.18
CA LYS A 152 4.27 -12.12 -19.28
C LYS A 152 2.91 -12.78 -19.08
N THR A 153 2.17 -13.07 -20.14
CA THR A 153 1.05 -14.01 -20.15
C THR A 153 1.51 -15.34 -20.74
N PHE A 154 1.28 -16.44 -20.03
CA PHE A 154 1.70 -17.78 -20.46
C PHE A 154 0.71 -18.42 -21.43
N VAL A 155 1.22 -19.35 -22.25
CA VAL A 155 0.44 -20.18 -23.16
C VAL A 155 0.79 -21.66 -22.95
N ALA A 156 -0.07 -22.57 -23.42
CA ALA A 156 0.23 -24.00 -23.36
C ALA A 156 1.51 -24.33 -24.14
N GLY A 157 2.41 -25.11 -23.53
CA GLY A 157 3.70 -25.50 -24.12
C GLY A 157 4.83 -24.48 -23.97
N ASP A 158 4.65 -23.47 -23.12
CA ASP A 158 5.66 -22.43 -22.90
C ASP A 158 6.89 -22.94 -22.12
N ASP A 159 8.08 -22.74 -22.68
CA ASP A 159 9.36 -23.18 -22.07
C ASP A 159 9.63 -22.53 -20.70
N ASP A 160 9.21 -21.27 -20.49
CA ASP A 160 9.39 -20.60 -19.20
C ASP A 160 8.51 -21.26 -18.13
N LEU A 161 7.32 -21.78 -18.49
CA LEU A 161 6.45 -22.53 -17.56
C LEU A 161 7.11 -23.85 -17.17
N ALA A 162 7.69 -24.58 -18.13
CA ALA A 162 8.42 -25.82 -17.85
C ALA A 162 9.64 -25.58 -16.94
N GLN A 163 10.40 -24.51 -17.20
CA GLN A 163 11.53 -24.11 -16.35
C GLN A 163 11.10 -23.70 -14.94
N LEU A 164 9.98 -22.98 -14.81
CA LEU A 164 9.45 -22.59 -13.51
C LEU A 164 8.95 -23.79 -12.69
N GLU A 165 8.30 -24.78 -13.32
CA GLU A 165 7.96 -26.05 -12.64
C GLU A 165 9.23 -26.78 -12.17
N GLN A 166 10.25 -26.84 -13.02
CA GLN A 166 11.53 -27.45 -12.64
C GLN A 166 12.18 -26.70 -11.47
N ALA A 167 12.12 -25.37 -11.44
CA ALA A 167 12.61 -24.56 -10.33
C ALA A 167 11.87 -24.89 -9.02
N ARG A 168 10.53 -25.02 -9.06
CA ARG A 168 9.73 -25.44 -7.89
C ARG A 168 10.07 -26.86 -7.43
N ILE A 169 10.25 -27.81 -8.35
CA ILE A 169 10.60 -29.20 -8.02
C ILE A 169 11.99 -29.28 -7.39
N SER A 170 12.94 -28.52 -7.93
CA SER A 170 14.32 -28.45 -7.42
C SER A 170 14.43 -27.66 -6.10
N ALA A 171 13.39 -26.92 -5.70
CA ALA A 171 13.37 -26.13 -4.47
C ALA A 171 13.16 -27.02 -3.24
N GLY A 172 14.25 -27.65 -2.79
CA GLY A 172 14.30 -28.47 -1.57
C GLY A 172 14.23 -27.66 -0.27
N GLU A 173 14.45 -28.34 0.86
CA GLU A 173 14.33 -27.76 2.20
C GLU A 173 15.38 -26.68 2.52
N GLU A 174 16.53 -26.72 1.86
CA GLU A 174 17.59 -25.69 1.91
C GLU A 174 17.09 -24.31 1.45
N MET A 175 16.06 -24.27 0.59
CA MET A 175 15.45 -23.04 0.15
C MET A 175 14.47 -22.52 1.22
N SER A 176 14.51 -21.21 1.45
CA SER A 176 13.61 -20.56 2.41
C SER A 176 12.14 -20.86 2.08
N ALA A 177 11.30 -21.03 3.10
CA ALA A 177 9.85 -21.20 2.91
C ALA A 177 9.25 -20.03 2.11
N ARG A 178 9.76 -18.82 2.34
CA ARG A 178 9.37 -17.62 1.60
C ARG A 178 9.59 -17.78 0.09
N ASP A 179 10.78 -18.20 -0.35
CA ASP A 179 11.10 -18.32 -1.77
C ASP A 179 10.34 -19.48 -2.43
N ARG A 180 10.18 -20.60 -1.71
CA ARG A 180 9.28 -21.70 -2.15
C ARG A 180 7.84 -21.23 -2.33
N GLY A 181 7.35 -20.39 -1.43
CA GLY A 181 6.05 -19.73 -1.55
C GLY A 181 5.97 -18.80 -2.76
N ILE A 182 7.01 -18.01 -3.04
CA ILE A 182 7.06 -17.13 -4.21
C ILE A 182 7.00 -17.94 -5.51
N LEU A 183 7.78 -19.02 -5.65
CA LEU A 183 7.73 -19.89 -6.83
C LEU A 183 6.34 -20.52 -7.01
N SER A 184 5.70 -20.94 -5.92
CA SER A 184 4.36 -21.54 -5.96
C SER A 184 3.30 -20.53 -6.40
N TYR A 185 3.34 -19.28 -5.91
CA TYR A 185 2.46 -18.21 -6.42
C TYR A 185 2.74 -17.88 -7.90
N ALA A 186 4.01 -17.88 -8.30
CA ALA A 186 4.37 -17.64 -9.70
C ALA A 186 3.77 -18.71 -10.62
N LEU A 187 3.83 -19.99 -10.22
CA LEU A 187 3.19 -21.09 -10.94
C LEU A 187 1.67 -21.00 -10.93
N ALA A 188 1.07 -20.61 -9.81
CA ALA A 188 -0.38 -20.43 -9.74
C ALA A 188 -0.87 -19.47 -10.84
N LYS A 189 -0.19 -18.33 -10.98
CA LYS A 189 -0.50 -17.34 -12.02
C LYS A 189 -0.27 -17.91 -13.42
N ALA A 190 0.86 -18.58 -13.65
CA ALA A 190 1.17 -19.15 -14.96
C ALA A 190 0.18 -20.24 -15.40
N TYR A 191 -0.29 -21.08 -14.46
CA TYR A 191 -1.34 -22.07 -14.72
C TYR A 191 -2.72 -21.43 -14.95
N GLU A 192 -3.01 -20.33 -14.27
CA GLU A 192 -4.25 -19.59 -14.51
C GLU A 192 -4.29 -18.99 -15.93
N ASP A 193 -3.17 -18.44 -16.41
CA ASP A 193 -3.08 -17.89 -17.78
C ASP A 193 -3.40 -18.95 -18.86
N VAL A 194 -2.97 -20.20 -18.65
CA VAL A 194 -3.21 -21.31 -19.60
C VAL A 194 -4.56 -22.01 -19.39
N GLY A 195 -5.37 -21.54 -18.44
CA GLY A 195 -6.72 -22.07 -18.16
C GLY A 195 -6.78 -23.30 -17.25
N GLU A 196 -5.65 -23.72 -16.67
CA GLU A 196 -5.54 -24.88 -15.78
C GLU A 196 -5.89 -24.52 -14.33
N TYR A 197 -7.12 -24.07 -14.11
CA TYR A 197 -7.57 -23.46 -12.84
C TYR A 197 -7.45 -24.38 -11.62
N ASP A 198 -7.66 -25.69 -11.79
CA ASP A 198 -7.48 -26.65 -10.69
C ASP A 198 -6.01 -26.81 -10.30
N VAL A 199 -5.08 -26.72 -11.27
CA VAL A 199 -3.64 -26.74 -10.97
C VAL A 199 -3.25 -25.42 -10.31
N ALA A 200 -3.68 -24.30 -10.89
CA ALA A 200 -3.42 -22.96 -10.37
C ALA A 200 -3.82 -22.84 -8.89
N SER A 201 -5.04 -23.28 -8.57
CA SER A 201 -5.58 -23.18 -7.21
C SER A 201 -4.86 -24.07 -6.20
N ARG A 202 -4.37 -25.25 -6.61
CA ARG A 202 -3.47 -26.07 -5.76
C ARG A 202 -2.15 -25.36 -5.48
N ARG A 203 -1.60 -24.63 -6.45
CA ARG A 203 -0.37 -23.84 -6.28
C ARG A 203 -0.58 -22.62 -5.40
N VAL A 204 -1.75 -21.97 -5.46
CA VAL A 204 -2.16 -20.95 -4.48
C VAL A 204 -2.14 -21.53 -3.07
N ALA A 205 -2.78 -22.68 -2.85
CA ALA A 205 -2.85 -23.31 -1.53
C ALA A 205 -1.46 -23.72 -0.99
N GLU A 206 -0.60 -24.27 -1.85
CA GLU A 206 0.80 -24.58 -1.51
C GLU A 206 1.57 -23.31 -1.10
N ALA A 207 1.45 -22.24 -1.89
CA ALA A 207 2.11 -20.98 -1.62
C ALA A 207 1.66 -20.35 -0.29
N ALA A 208 0.34 -20.30 -0.06
CA ALA A 208 -0.26 -19.79 1.16
C ALA A 208 0.19 -20.57 2.40
N ALA A 209 0.35 -21.89 2.30
CA ALA A 209 0.84 -22.73 3.40
C ALA A 209 2.27 -22.37 3.83
N PHE A 210 3.18 -22.11 2.87
CA PHE A 210 4.53 -21.64 3.19
C PHE A 210 4.54 -20.32 3.95
N TYR A 211 3.71 -19.36 3.50
CA TYR A 211 3.63 -18.05 4.15
C TYR A 211 3.02 -18.14 5.55
N ARG A 212 1.94 -18.88 5.72
CA ARG A 212 1.28 -19.10 7.00
C ARG A 212 2.20 -19.71 8.04
N ALA A 213 3.02 -20.69 7.65
CA ALA A 213 3.99 -21.31 8.54
C ALA A 213 5.12 -20.34 8.94
N SER A 214 5.52 -19.44 8.04
CA SER A 214 6.64 -18.52 8.28
C SER A 214 6.29 -17.27 9.09
N ALA A 215 5.03 -16.84 9.07
CA ALA A 215 4.57 -15.64 9.74
C ALA A 215 3.10 -15.79 10.16
N PRO A 216 2.83 -16.41 11.32
CA PRO A 216 1.48 -16.54 11.85
C PRO A 216 0.84 -15.18 12.09
N PHE A 217 -0.47 -15.08 11.86
CA PHE A 217 -1.26 -13.91 12.19
C PHE A 217 -2.23 -14.24 13.33
N ASP A 218 -2.24 -13.41 14.36
CA ASP A 218 -3.19 -13.53 15.46
C ASP A 218 -4.50 -12.82 15.10
N MET A 219 -5.42 -13.57 14.50
CA MET A 219 -6.72 -13.03 14.11
C MET A 219 -7.60 -12.65 15.31
N ASP A 220 -7.45 -13.35 16.44
CA ASP A 220 -8.23 -13.05 17.64
C ASP A 220 -7.78 -11.71 18.25
N GLN A 221 -6.46 -11.47 18.29
CA GLN A 221 -5.90 -10.17 18.68
C GLN A 221 -6.33 -9.04 17.73
N HIS A 222 -6.40 -9.31 16.42
CA HIS A 222 -6.89 -8.33 15.45
C HIS A 222 -8.35 -7.96 15.71
N GLU A 223 -9.25 -8.94 15.87
CA GLU A 223 -10.65 -8.70 16.18
C GLU A 223 -10.86 -8.01 17.54
N GLU A 224 -10.00 -8.30 18.52
CA GLU A 224 -9.94 -7.58 19.80
C GLU A 224 -9.58 -6.10 19.59
N GLY A 225 -8.59 -5.80 18.75
CA GLY A 225 -8.26 -4.43 18.34
C GLY A 225 -9.45 -3.73 17.68
N VAL A 226 -10.12 -4.40 16.74
CA VAL A 226 -11.30 -3.87 16.05
C VAL A 226 -12.43 -3.55 17.02
N ARG A 227 -12.70 -4.44 17.98
CA ARG A 227 -13.74 -4.20 19.00
C ARG A 227 -13.38 -3.04 19.93
N ARG A 228 -12.11 -2.88 20.29
CA ARG A 228 -11.64 -1.71 21.05
C ARG A 228 -11.90 -0.42 20.29
N ILE A 229 -11.56 -0.37 19.00
CA ILE A 229 -11.84 0.80 18.13
C ILE A 229 -13.35 1.13 18.13
N LEU A 230 -14.21 0.13 17.88
CA LEU A 230 -15.66 0.32 17.89
C LEU A 230 -16.21 0.82 19.25
N THR A 231 -15.52 0.50 20.35
CA THR A 231 -15.91 0.91 21.71
C THR A 231 -15.42 2.32 22.05
N VAL A 232 -14.23 2.70 21.56
CA VAL A 232 -13.65 4.03 21.74
C VAL A 232 -14.49 5.08 21.01
N TYR A 233 -14.78 4.82 19.74
CA TYR A 233 -15.57 5.72 18.91
C TYR A 233 -17.04 5.30 18.97
N ASP A 234 -17.81 5.66 19.99
CA ASP A 234 -19.21 5.23 20.10
C ASP A 234 -20.24 6.21 19.49
N SER A 235 -21.53 6.00 19.75
CA SER A 235 -22.60 6.87 19.25
C SER A 235 -22.52 8.33 19.75
N SER A 236 -21.75 8.62 20.80
CA SER A 236 -21.56 10.01 21.25
C SER A 236 -20.83 10.86 20.21
N PHE A 237 -20.16 10.21 19.24
CA PHE A 237 -19.50 10.85 18.11
C PHE A 237 -20.41 11.04 16.88
N THR A 238 -21.71 10.73 16.98
CA THR A 238 -22.64 10.90 15.85
C THR A 238 -22.76 12.38 15.49
N GLY A 239 -22.32 12.76 14.28
CA GLY A 239 -22.26 14.17 13.87
C GLY A 239 -21.25 14.99 14.68
N ALA A 240 -20.22 14.35 15.24
CA ALA A 240 -19.21 15.00 16.07
C ALA A 240 -18.60 16.25 15.43
N ASN A 241 -18.46 17.25 16.31
CA ASN A 241 -18.10 18.65 16.09
C ASN A 241 -17.11 18.93 14.94
N GLU A 242 -17.63 19.62 13.93
CA GLU A 242 -16.84 20.42 12.99
C GLU A 242 -15.84 21.36 13.71
N GLU A 243 -16.12 21.76 14.96
CA GLU A 243 -15.31 22.74 15.71
C GLU A 243 -14.03 22.18 16.36
N ALA A 244 -13.88 20.86 16.50
CA ALA A 244 -12.73 20.27 17.22
C ALA A 244 -11.55 19.89 16.31
N GLY A 245 -11.83 19.69 15.02
CA GLY A 245 -10.84 19.35 14.01
C GLY A 245 -10.57 20.48 13.04
N LEU A 246 -9.74 20.21 12.04
CA LEU A 246 -9.40 21.16 11.00
C LEU A 246 -10.38 21.09 9.82
N ILE A 247 -11.14 22.17 9.59
CA ILE A 247 -12.04 22.26 8.43
C ILE A 247 -11.23 22.43 7.14
N ASP A 248 -11.04 21.33 6.43
CA ASP A 248 -10.48 21.33 5.08
C ASP A 248 -11.17 20.28 4.20
N SER A 249 -11.66 20.70 3.03
CA SER A 249 -12.40 19.84 2.10
C SER A 249 -11.53 19.19 1.02
N ARG A 250 -10.23 19.51 0.96
CA ARG A 250 -9.28 18.93 -0.01
C ARG A 250 -9.20 17.41 0.12
N PRO A 251 -9.12 16.80 1.32
CA PRO A 251 -8.89 15.35 1.45
C PRO A 251 -10.10 14.49 1.07
N VAL A 252 -9.83 13.48 0.25
CA VAL A 252 -10.74 12.40 -0.15
C VAL A 252 -10.04 11.07 0.14
N PHE A 253 -10.60 10.27 1.03
CA PHE A 253 -10.03 8.97 1.40
C PHE A 253 -10.76 7.84 0.67
N ILE A 254 -10.01 6.89 0.12
CA ILE A 254 -10.58 5.65 -0.43
C ILE A 254 -10.44 4.54 0.62
N VAL A 255 -11.58 4.05 1.11
CA VAL A 255 -11.64 2.96 2.08
C VAL A 255 -12.01 1.68 1.34
N ALA A 256 -11.02 0.82 1.13
CA ALA A 256 -11.24 -0.43 0.43
C ALA A 256 -10.31 -1.51 0.96
N PRO A 257 -10.80 -2.76 1.09
CA PRO A 257 -9.90 -3.88 1.37
C PRO A 257 -8.93 -4.07 0.19
N PRO A 258 -7.93 -4.94 0.32
CA PRO A 258 -7.11 -5.34 -0.81
C PRO A 258 -7.96 -5.92 -1.95
N SER A 259 -7.43 -5.85 -3.17
CA SER A 259 -8.11 -6.37 -4.37
C SER A 259 -9.48 -5.73 -4.69
N CYS A 260 -9.61 -4.41 -4.48
CA CYS A 260 -10.81 -3.63 -4.81
C CYS A 260 -10.55 -2.41 -5.72
N GLY A 261 -9.36 -2.29 -6.31
CA GLY A 261 -9.09 -1.21 -7.27
C GLY A 261 -8.86 0.20 -6.67
N ALA A 262 -8.59 0.33 -5.37
CA ALA A 262 -8.34 1.64 -4.73
C ALA A 262 -7.24 2.47 -5.41
N SER A 263 -6.10 1.84 -5.75
CA SER A 263 -5.02 2.52 -6.47
C SER A 263 -5.43 2.96 -7.88
N TRP A 264 -6.22 2.14 -8.57
CA TRP A 264 -6.75 2.49 -9.89
C TRP A 264 -7.68 3.70 -9.78
N LEU A 265 -8.64 3.67 -8.84
CA LEU A 265 -9.59 4.76 -8.64
C LEU A 265 -8.87 6.05 -8.26
N ALA A 266 -7.88 5.99 -7.35
CA ALA A 266 -7.07 7.16 -7.00
C ALA A 266 -6.36 7.74 -8.22
N SER A 267 -5.77 6.90 -9.07
CA SER A 267 -5.09 7.38 -10.28
C SER A 267 -6.05 8.10 -11.22
N VAL A 268 -7.25 7.56 -11.42
CA VAL A 268 -8.27 8.10 -12.33
C VAL A 268 -8.83 9.42 -11.79
N LEU A 269 -9.13 9.50 -10.49
CA LEU A 269 -9.60 10.72 -9.85
C LEU A 269 -8.54 11.84 -9.84
N ALA A 270 -7.25 11.49 -9.84
CA ALA A 270 -6.14 12.42 -9.94
C ALA A 270 -5.70 12.73 -11.39
N ALA A 271 -6.53 12.44 -12.39
CA ALA A 271 -6.26 12.85 -13.76
C ALA A 271 -6.41 14.37 -14.02
N PRO A 272 -7.37 15.10 -13.43
CA PRO A 272 -7.44 16.55 -13.57
C PRO A 272 -6.24 17.26 -12.93
N ALA A 273 -5.80 18.37 -13.53
CA ALA A 273 -4.58 19.08 -13.11
C ALA A 273 -4.64 19.70 -11.70
N ASP A 274 -5.84 19.92 -11.17
CA ASP A 274 -6.09 20.47 -9.83
C ASP A 274 -6.39 19.37 -8.78
N VAL A 275 -6.07 18.11 -9.10
CA VAL A 275 -6.23 16.96 -8.21
C VAL A 275 -4.95 16.13 -8.20
N ALA A 276 -4.53 15.67 -7.03
CA ALA A 276 -3.38 14.78 -6.89
C ALA A 276 -3.70 13.60 -5.97
N ALA A 277 -3.00 12.49 -6.14
CA ALA A 277 -3.17 11.29 -5.33
C ALA A 277 -1.90 10.93 -4.59
N LEU A 278 -2.03 10.59 -3.30
CA LEU A 278 -0.93 10.00 -2.54
C LEU A 278 -0.61 8.59 -3.07
N PRO A 279 0.66 8.15 -3.00
CA PRO A 279 1.00 6.74 -3.14
C PRO A 279 0.20 5.91 -2.13
N ARG A 280 -0.14 4.67 -2.49
CA ARG A 280 -0.85 3.76 -1.58
C ARG A 280 0.07 3.29 -0.46
N SER A 281 0.16 4.11 0.58
CA SER A 281 0.85 3.88 1.83
C SER A 281 -0.10 4.12 3.00
N ASN A 282 0.27 3.65 4.19
CA ASN A 282 -0.47 3.97 5.41
C ASN A 282 0.22 5.11 6.18
N SER A 283 1.48 5.37 5.89
CA SER A 283 2.36 6.02 6.86
C SER A 283 2.04 7.48 7.11
N LEU A 284 1.61 8.25 6.10
CA LEU A 284 1.43 9.69 6.23
C LEU A 284 0.45 10.04 7.35
N PHE A 285 -0.76 9.49 7.32
CA PHE A 285 -1.75 9.76 8.36
C PHE A 285 -1.31 9.21 9.72
N TRP A 286 -0.76 7.99 9.79
CA TRP A 286 -0.34 7.41 11.08
C TRP A 286 0.83 8.16 11.72
N MET A 287 1.76 8.66 10.91
CA MET A 287 2.82 9.54 11.36
C MET A 287 2.25 10.85 11.91
N SER A 288 1.39 11.53 11.13
CA SER A 288 0.74 12.78 11.58
C SER A 288 -0.14 12.57 12.82
N ALA A 289 -0.72 11.38 12.99
CA ALA A 289 -1.60 11.02 14.10
C ALA A 289 -0.86 10.44 15.32
N SER A 290 0.48 10.32 15.31
CA SER A 290 1.23 9.83 16.48
C SER A 290 0.95 10.62 17.77
N PRO A 291 0.65 11.94 17.75
CA PRO A 291 0.28 12.68 18.96
C PRO A 291 -1.02 12.22 19.62
N LEU A 292 -1.89 11.47 18.92
CA LEU A 292 -3.11 10.89 19.53
C LEU A 292 -2.79 9.74 20.49
N GLY A 293 -1.55 9.24 20.49
CA GLY A 293 -1.10 8.18 21.40
C GLY A 293 -1.89 6.89 21.28
N ASP A 294 -2.26 6.31 22.42
CA ASP A 294 -2.98 5.03 22.50
C ASP A 294 -4.46 5.09 22.10
N GLN A 295 -4.98 6.29 21.84
CA GLN A 295 -6.37 6.55 21.47
C GLN A 295 -7.37 5.88 22.43
N THR A 296 -7.10 5.90 23.75
CA THR A 296 -8.12 5.50 24.72
C THR A 296 -9.37 6.36 24.57
N ARG A 297 -10.50 5.81 25.03
CA ARG A 297 -11.78 6.52 25.02
C ARG A 297 -11.66 7.85 25.76
N GLU A 298 -11.03 7.85 26.92
CA GLU A 298 -10.82 9.04 27.74
C GLU A 298 -10.02 10.11 26.99
N HIS A 299 -8.92 9.73 26.32
CA HIS A 299 -8.10 10.68 25.54
C HIS A 299 -8.85 11.27 24.35
N ILE A 300 -9.56 10.45 23.57
CA ILE A 300 -10.32 10.93 22.40
C ILE A 300 -11.49 11.83 22.81
N HIS A 301 -12.23 11.49 23.88
CA HIS A 301 -13.30 12.34 24.40
C HIS A 301 -12.78 13.66 24.96
N ALA A 302 -11.64 13.64 25.65
CA ALA A 302 -10.98 14.85 26.14
C ALA A 302 -10.56 15.76 24.99
N ALA A 303 -9.96 15.19 23.94
CA ALA A 303 -9.58 15.91 22.73
C ALA A 303 -10.81 16.54 22.05
N LEU A 304 -11.92 15.81 21.91
CA LEU A 304 -13.15 16.34 21.32
C LEU A 304 -13.75 17.51 22.10
N SER A 305 -13.58 17.51 23.43
CA SER A 305 -14.14 18.54 24.32
C SER A 305 -13.25 19.77 24.47
N ALA A 306 -11.99 19.71 24.00
CA ALA A 306 -11.05 20.81 24.07
C ALA A 306 -11.32 21.86 22.97
N PRO A 307 -11.18 23.16 23.24
CA PRO A 307 -11.39 24.22 22.26
C PRO A 307 -10.36 24.15 21.10
N GLY A 308 -10.75 24.66 19.92
CA GLY A 308 -10.09 24.38 18.63
C GLY A 308 -8.66 24.89 18.42
N GLU A 309 -8.17 25.88 19.19
CA GLU A 309 -6.79 26.37 19.09
C GLU A 309 -5.89 25.62 20.08
N GLY A 310 -4.89 24.90 19.59
CA GLY A 310 -4.04 24.00 20.39
C GLY A 310 -4.65 22.63 20.67
N ASN A 311 -5.80 22.30 20.06
CA ASN A 311 -6.37 20.96 20.11
C ASN A 311 -5.48 19.97 19.34
N VAL A 312 -5.23 18.79 19.91
CA VAL A 312 -4.47 17.73 19.25
C VAL A 312 -5.12 17.27 17.94
N LEU A 313 -6.45 17.27 17.83
CA LEU A 313 -7.16 16.89 16.59
C LEU A 313 -6.87 17.88 15.46
N THR A 314 -6.93 19.19 15.75
CA THR A 314 -6.52 20.25 14.82
C THR A 314 -5.06 20.10 14.42
N GLY A 315 -4.15 19.92 15.39
CA GLY A 315 -2.71 19.79 15.10
C GLY A 315 -2.36 18.57 14.24
N VAL A 316 -3.05 17.44 14.44
CA VAL A 316 -2.93 16.26 13.57
C VAL A 316 -3.43 16.56 12.16
N GLY A 317 -4.56 17.28 12.05
CA GLY A 317 -5.07 17.77 10.77
C GLY A 317 -4.05 18.66 10.06
N GLU A 318 -3.49 19.65 10.75
CA GLU A 318 -2.48 20.57 10.22
C GLU A 318 -1.23 19.82 9.72
N ALA A 319 -0.68 18.92 10.54
CA ALA A 319 0.48 18.11 10.17
C ALA A 319 0.20 17.22 8.95
N TYR A 320 -0.97 16.56 8.90
CA TYR A 320 -1.35 15.76 7.73
C TYR A 320 -1.44 16.63 6.47
N LEU A 321 -2.07 17.81 6.56
CA LEU A 321 -2.23 18.67 5.40
C LEU A 321 -0.91 19.27 4.93
N GLU A 322 -0.05 19.71 5.86
CA GLU A 322 1.28 20.22 5.54
C GLU A 322 2.11 19.20 4.76
N TYR A 323 2.19 17.97 5.26
CA TYR A 323 3.02 16.93 4.63
C TYR A 323 2.40 16.35 3.36
N ALA A 324 1.06 16.30 3.26
CA ALA A 324 0.40 15.97 2.00
C ALA A 324 0.67 17.05 0.94
N GLN A 325 0.63 18.33 1.31
CA GLN A 325 0.92 19.44 0.41
C GLN A 325 2.38 19.45 -0.05
N GLU A 326 3.32 19.04 0.80
CA GLU A 326 4.72 18.88 0.39
C GLU A 326 4.88 17.83 -0.72
N LEU A 327 4.18 16.70 -0.62
CA LEU A 327 4.26 15.62 -1.60
C LEU A 327 3.48 15.92 -2.89
N LEU A 328 2.34 16.60 -2.78
CA LEU A 328 1.38 16.75 -3.86
C LEU A 328 1.33 18.15 -4.47
N GLY A 329 1.93 19.14 -3.81
CA GLY A 329 1.79 20.55 -4.15
C GLY A 329 0.43 21.14 -3.75
N ASP A 330 0.22 22.38 -4.16
CA ASP A 330 -1.02 23.13 -3.89
C ASP A 330 -2.09 22.80 -4.93
N VAL A 331 -2.96 21.85 -4.59
CA VAL A 331 -4.06 21.38 -5.45
C VAL A 331 -5.39 21.38 -4.69
N ARG A 332 -6.51 21.42 -5.43
CA ARG A 332 -7.87 21.60 -4.88
C ARG A 332 -8.41 20.33 -4.21
N ARG A 333 -7.93 19.15 -4.61
CA ARG A 333 -8.31 17.87 -4.01
C ARG A 333 -7.11 16.93 -3.88
N TRP A 334 -7.07 16.20 -2.78
CA TRP A 334 -6.11 15.13 -2.53
C TRP A 334 -6.85 13.82 -2.40
N VAL A 335 -6.40 12.81 -3.14
CA VAL A 335 -6.94 11.46 -3.04
C VAL A 335 -5.96 10.59 -2.27
N ASP A 336 -6.37 10.09 -1.12
CA ASP A 336 -5.59 9.21 -0.27
C ASP A 336 -6.14 7.77 -0.35
N PRO A 337 -5.45 6.85 -1.05
CA PRO A 337 -5.85 5.46 -1.17
C PRO A 337 -5.34 4.57 -0.02
N THR A 338 -5.08 5.13 1.16
CA THR A 338 -4.53 4.43 2.34
C THR A 338 -5.16 3.07 2.56
N SER A 339 -4.31 2.10 2.86
CA SER A 339 -4.65 0.68 2.81
C SER A 339 -5.06 0.10 4.16
N LEU A 340 -5.21 0.97 5.16
CA LEU A 340 -5.77 0.75 6.51
C LEU A 340 -6.79 1.85 6.88
N GLY A 341 -7.43 2.46 5.87
CA GLY A 341 -8.38 3.55 6.07
C GLY A 341 -9.55 3.17 6.98
N GLU A 342 -9.96 1.91 7.00
CA GLU A 342 -11.01 1.41 7.90
C GLU A 342 -10.63 1.47 9.37
N LEU A 343 -9.34 1.35 9.71
CA LEU A 343 -8.85 1.47 11.09
C LEU A 343 -8.68 2.93 11.50
N ALA A 344 -8.34 3.80 10.54
CA ALA A 344 -8.05 5.22 10.76
C ALA A 344 -9.27 6.13 10.59
N ALA A 345 -10.35 5.70 9.93
CA ALA A 345 -11.47 6.55 9.54
C ALA A 345 -12.16 7.27 10.71
N GLY A 346 -12.18 6.66 11.90
CA GLY A 346 -12.61 7.34 13.13
C GLY A 346 -11.76 8.58 13.42
N ALA A 347 -10.44 8.41 13.56
CA ALA A 347 -9.50 9.49 13.81
C ALA A 347 -9.49 10.53 12.67
N ILE A 348 -9.46 10.08 11.41
CA ILE A 348 -9.54 10.96 10.23
C ILE A 348 -10.82 11.80 10.29
N GLY A 349 -11.94 11.16 10.61
CA GLY A 349 -13.24 11.80 10.70
C GLY A 349 -13.28 12.95 11.72
N LEU A 350 -12.55 12.81 12.84
CA LEU A 350 -12.44 13.82 13.89
C LEU A 350 -11.40 14.91 13.57
N CYS A 351 -10.22 14.54 13.07
CA CYS A 351 -9.15 15.50 12.75
C CYS A 351 -9.47 16.34 11.50
N LEU A 352 -10.20 15.75 10.53
CA LEU A 352 -10.56 16.36 9.25
C LEU A 352 -12.07 16.23 9.01
N PRO A 353 -12.93 16.98 9.73
CA PRO A 353 -14.39 16.84 9.69
C PRO A 353 -15.02 17.09 8.31
N ALA A 354 -14.37 17.83 7.41
CA ALA A 354 -14.85 18.06 6.05
C ALA A 354 -14.36 17.01 5.02
N ALA A 355 -13.52 16.05 5.43
CA ALA A 355 -13.02 15.00 4.54
C ALA A 355 -14.15 14.05 4.09
N ARG A 356 -14.07 13.61 2.84
CA ARG A 356 -15.00 12.65 2.23
C ARG A 356 -14.35 11.27 2.10
N PHE A 357 -15.17 10.23 2.18
CA PHE A 357 -14.75 8.83 2.10
C PHE A 357 -15.47 8.12 0.94
N VAL A 358 -14.72 7.40 0.13
CA VAL A 358 -15.26 6.52 -0.92
C VAL A 358 -14.99 5.08 -0.49
N ARG A 359 -16.05 4.35 -0.11
CA ARG A 359 -15.97 2.93 0.22
C ARG A 359 -16.11 2.11 -1.07
N ILE A 360 -15.18 1.18 -1.32
CA ILE A 360 -15.37 0.18 -2.39
C ILE A 360 -15.70 -1.17 -1.76
N ARG A 361 -16.82 -1.76 -2.17
CA ARG A 361 -17.21 -3.13 -1.84
C ARG A 361 -17.14 -3.99 -3.08
N ARG A 362 -16.78 -5.26 -2.93
CA ARG A 362 -16.78 -6.26 -4.00
C ARG A 362 -17.55 -7.49 -3.53
N ASP A 363 -17.99 -8.32 -4.46
CA ASP A 363 -18.46 -9.66 -4.16
C ASP A 363 -17.46 -10.38 -3.22
N PRO A 364 -17.91 -10.89 -2.07
CA PRO A 364 -17.00 -11.41 -1.05
C PRO A 364 -16.24 -12.65 -1.51
N LEU A 365 -16.79 -13.48 -2.40
CA LEU A 365 -16.09 -14.66 -2.93
C LEU A 365 -14.98 -14.25 -3.89
N ASP A 366 -15.27 -13.34 -4.82
CA ASP A 366 -14.26 -12.76 -5.72
C ASP A 366 -13.14 -12.09 -4.95
N GLN A 367 -13.50 -11.27 -3.96
CA GLN A 367 -12.55 -10.55 -3.14
C GLN A 367 -11.66 -11.52 -2.35
N ALA A 368 -12.26 -12.48 -1.65
CA ALA A 368 -11.50 -13.43 -0.84
C ALA A 368 -10.57 -14.29 -1.71
N TRP A 369 -11.04 -14.72 -2.88
CA TRP A 369 -10.19 -15.44 -3.83
C TRP A 369 -9.05 -14.56 -4.37
N SER A 370 -9.33 -13.32 -4.77
CA SER A 370 -8.33 -12.37 -5.26
C SER A 370 -7.27 -12.07 -4.20
N ILE A 371 -7.67 -11.97 -2.93
CA ILE A 371 -6.74 -11.83 -1.80
C ILE A 371 -5.88 -13.10 -1.67
N LEU A 372 -6.50 -14.28 -1.60
CA LEU A 372 -5.79 -15.54 -1.35
C LEU A 372 -4.77 -15.87 -2.45
N LYS A 373 -5.08 -15.58 -3.72
CA LYS A 373 -4.16 -15.82 -4.85
C LYS A 373 -3.07 -14.76 -5.00
N THR A 374 -3.14 -13.68 -4.22
CA THR A 374 -2.20 -12.55 -4.31
C THR A 374 -1.15 -12.63 -3.21
N ARG A 375 0.12 -12.49 -3.60
CA ARG A 375 1.24 -12.46 -2.65
C ARG A 375 1.44 -11.05 -2.08
N TYR A 376 1.10 -10.86 -0.81
CA TYR A 376 1.32 -9.62 -0.07
C TYR A 376 2.65 -9.62 0.69
N GLN A 377 3.53 -8.66 0.38
CA GLN A 377 4.93 -8.72 0.82
C GLN A 377 5.16 -8.39 2.31
N ARG A 378 4.33 -7.54 2.92
CA ARG A 378 4.50 -7.01 4.28
C ARG A 378 3.15 -6.83 4.98
N ALA A 379 3.13 -7.01 6.30
CA ALA A 379 2.07 -6.57 7.22
C ALA A 379 0.63 -7.02 6.88
N ARG A 380 0.46 -8.12 6.15
CA ARG A 380 -0.85 -8.66 5.72
C ARG A 380 -0.89 -10.19 5.85
N HIS A 381 -0.36 -10.71 6.95
CA HIS A 381 -0.20 -12.16 7.13
C HIS A 381 -1.53 -12.95 7.19
N TRP A 382 -2.64 -12.27 7.49
CA TRP A 382 -4.01 -12.82 7.39
C TRP A 382 -4.45 -13.21 5.97
N THR A 383 -3.76 -12.74 4.92
CA THR A 383 -4.15 -12.96 3.52
C THR A 383 -3.83 -14.37 2.99
N TYR A 384 -3.28 -15.25 3.84
CA TYR A 384 -2.81 -16.58 3.46
C TYR A 384 -3.68 -17.72 4.00
N HIS A 385 -4.91 -17.40 4.42
CA HIS A 385 -5.88 -18.40 4.89
C HIS A 385 -7.32 -17.92 4.64
N ALA A 386 -8.15 -18.79 4.08
CA ALA A 386 -9.58 -18.54 3.89
C ALA A 386 -10.31 -18.01 5.14
N ASP A 387 -10.14 -18.62 6.32
CA ASP A 387 -10.79 -18.19 7.57
C ASP A 387 -10.30 -16.81 8.01
N ASP A 388 -9.00 -16.56 7.97
CA ASP A 388 -8.44 -15.26 8.35
C ASP A 388 -8.89 -14.15 7.38
N ILE A 389 -8.92 -14.44 6.08
CA ILE A 389 -9.47 -13.52 5.07
C ILE A 389 -10.93 -13.19 5.35
N ALA A 390 -11.76 -14.21 5.57
CA ALA A 390 -13.18 -14.02 5.83
C ALA A 390 -13.44 -13.18 7.09
N ARG A 391 -12.72 -13.47 8.18
CA ARG A 391 -12.79 -12.73 9.45
C ARG A 391 -12.31 -11.29 9.30
N ALA A 392 -11.20 -11.05 8.60
CA ALA A 392 -10.70 -9.71 8.33
C ALA A 392 -11.67 -8.89 7.47
N LEU A 393 -12.31 -9.49 6.46
CA LEU A 393 -13.32 -8.81 5.65
C LEU A 393 -14.59 -8.50 6.46
N ALA A 394 -15.02 -9.38 7.37
CA ALA A 394 -16.13 -9.12 8.28
C ALA A 394 -15.80 -7.97 9.25
N ALA A 395 -14.59 -7.97 9.82
CA ALA A 395 -14.10 -6.90 10.68
C ALA A 395 -14.04 -5.55 9.95
N HIS A 396 -13.54 -5.54 8.72
CA HIS A 396 -13.55 -4.37 7.84
C HIS A 396 -14.98 -3.85 7.64
N ASN A 397 -15.95 -4.70 7.28
CA ASN A 397 -17.33 -4.29 7.07
C ASN A 397 -17.95 -3.65 8.33
N ARG A 398 -17.72 -4.26 9.50
CA ARG A 398 -18.21 -3.73 10.78
C ARG A 398 -17.65 -2.34 11.09
N LEU A 399 -16.35 -2.12 10.84
CA LEU A 399 -15.73 -0.80 11.02
C LEU A 399 -16.35 0.23 10.10
N VAL A 400 -16.45 -0.07 8.80
CA VAL A 400 -16.93 0.94 7.83
C VAL A 400 -18.42 1.24 8.02
N GLU A 401 -19.26 0.25 8.33
CA GLU A 401 -20.67 0.47 8.66
C GLU A 401 -20.85 1.34 9.91
N HIS A 402 -19.97 1.16 10.89
CA HIS A 402 -19.92 1.98 12.08
C HIS A 402 -19.53 3.43 11.76
N TRP A 403 -18.53 3.63 10.89
CA TRP A 403 -18.14 4.98 10.41
C TRP A 403 -19.23 5.67 9.59
N GLU A 404 -19.92 4.93 8.72
CA GLU A 404 -21.07 5.45 7.96
C GLU A 404 -22.19 5.95 8.88
N THR A 405 -22.36 5.30 10.05
CA THR A 405 -23.34 5.70 11.08
C THR A 405 -22.89 6.96 11.82
N LEU A 406 -21.61 7.08 12.18
CA LEU A 406 -21.10 8.23 12.93
C LEU A 406 -20.92 9.49 12.06
N PHE A 407 -20.65 9.31 10.77
CA PHE A 407 -20.34 10.38 9.83
C PHE A 407 -21.33 10.41 8.65
N PRO A 408 -22.62 10.66 8.91
CA PRO A 408 -23.66 10.61 7.89
C PRO A 408 -23.37 11.62 6.77
N GLY A 409 -23.52 11.17 5.51
CA GLY A 409 -23.28 12.00 4.32
C GLY A 409 -21.81 12.18 3.92
N ARG A 410 -20.86 11.65 4.71
CA ARG A 410 -19.42 11.73 4.39
C ARG A 410 -18.90 10.51 3.63
N PHE A 411 -19.69 9.44 3.51
CA PHE A 411 -19.34 8.22 2.81
C PHE A 411 -20.16 8.03 1.53
N LEU A 412 -19.49 7.62 0.45
CA LEU A 412 -20.11 7.06 -0.74
C LEU A 412 -19.68 5.60 -0.88
N THR A 413 -20.64 4.68 -0.85
CA THR A 413 -20.39 3.26 -1.14
C THR A 413 -20.54 2.97 -2.63
N VAL A 414 -19.50 2.35 -3.19
CA VAL A 414 -19.38 1.94 -4.60
C VAL A 414 -19.24 0.42 -4.64
N ARG A 415 -19.97 -0.24 -5.54
CA ARG A 415 -19.80 -1.67 -5.81
C ARG A 415 -18.81 -1.85 -6.95
N TYR A 416 -17.82 -2.70 -6.75
CA TYR A 416 -16.78 -3.01 -7.73
C TYR A 416 -17.39 -3.55 -9.03
N GLU A 417 -18.47 -4.33 -8.93
CA GLU A 417 -19.17 -4.88 -10.08
C GLU A 417 -19.83 -3.80 -10.93
N ASP A 418 -20.44 -2.80 -10.29
CA ASP A 418 -21.07 -1.67 -10.98
C ASP A 418 -19.98 -0.80 -11.65
N LEU A 419 -18.87 -0.57 -10.95
CA LEU A 419 -17.70 0.14 -11.47
C LEU A 419 -17.03 -0.60 -12.65
N ALA A 420 -17.00 -1.93 -12.64
CA ALA A 420 -16.44 -2.71 -13.74
C ALA A 420 -17.38 -2.72 -14.97
N ALA A 421 -18.70 -2.78 -14.73
CA ALA A 421 -19.73 -2.87 -15.77
C ALA A 421 -19.99 -1.52 -16.47
N ASP A 422 -20.04 -0.42 -15.72
CA ASP A 422 -20.28 0.94 -16.24
C ASP A 422 -19.25 1.93 -15.67
N THR A 423 -18.00 1.72 -16.08
CA THR A 423 -16.82 2.38 -15.51
C THR A 423 -16.89 3.90 -15.57
N GLU A 424 -17.26 4.47 -16.71
CA GLU A 424 -17.29 5.92 -16.86
C GLU A 424 -18.38 6.58 -16.00
N ASN A 425 -19.60 6.03 -15.98
CA ASN A 425 -20.70 6.64 -15.24
C ASN A 425 -20.52 6.50 -13.72
N GLU A 426 -20.03 5.35 -13.24
CA GLU A 426 -19.71 5.21 -11.82
C GLU A 426 -18.57 6.15 -11.41
N VAL A 427 -17.55 6.35 -12.25
CA VAL A 427 -16.51 7.36 -11.99
C VAL A 427 -17.09 8.78 -11.98
N ARG A 428 -18.00 9.14 -12.89
CA ARG A 428 -18.69 10.46 -12.87
C ARG A 428 -19.43 10.66 -11.55
N ARG A 429 -20.15 9.63 -11.06
CA ARG A 429 -20.86 9.67 -9.78
C ARG A 429 -19.91 9.87 -8.59
N ILE A 430 -18.78 9.16 -8.58
CA ILE A 430 -17.76 9.32 -7.55
C ILE A 430 -17.15 10.72 -7.59
N ALA A 431 -16.78 11.20 -8.78
CA ALA A 431 -16.19 12.52 -8.97
C ALA A 431 -17.14 13.64 -8.52
N PHE A 432 -18.44 13.53 -8.84
CA PHE A 432 -19.45 14.46 -8.33
C PHE A 432 -19.50 14.48 -6.80
N PHE A 433 -19.52 13.30 -6.17
CA PHE A 433 -19.51 13.20 -4.71
C PHE A 433 -18.24 13.79 -4.09
N THR A 434 -17.07 13.65 -4.71
CA THR A 434 -15.79 14.15 -4.18
C THR A 434 -15.52 15.61 -4.58
N GLY A 435 -16.34 16.18 -5.47
CA GLY A 435 -16.15 17.51 -6.03
C GLY A 435 -14.98 17.57 -7.02
N ILE A 436 -14.66 16.46 -7.69
CA ILE A 436 -13.66 16.35 -8.75
C ILE A 436 -14.35 16.54 -10.11
N ASP A 437 -13.62 17.03 -11.12
CA ASP A 437 -14.15 17.18 -12.48
C ASP A 437 -14.57 15.82 -13.06
N ALA A 438 -15.87 15.64 -13.31
CA ALA A 438 -16.45 14.35 -13.63
C ALA A 438 -16.08 13.85 -15.03
N ASP A 439 -15.99 14.76 -16.01
CA ASP A 439 -15.70 14.38 -17.40
C ASP A 439 -14.23 14.01 -17.58
N SER A 440 -13.30 14.80 -17.01
CA SER A 440 -11.87 14.48 -17.02
C SER A 440 -11.57 13.17 -16.29
N ALA A 441 -12.21 12.92 -15.15
CA ALA A 441 -12.09 11.65 -14.44
C ALA A 441 -12.65 10.48 -15.27
N ALA A 442 -13.81 10.64 -15.92
CA ALA A 442 -14.40 9.59 -16.76
C ALA A 442 -13.53 9.27 -17.99
N ASP A 443 -12.99 10.29 -18.67
CA ASP A 443 -12.08 10.11 -19.80
C ASP A 443 -10.81 9.33 -19.38
N ALA A 444 -10.24 9.67 -18.23
CA ALA A 444 -9.11 8.93 -17.67
C ALA A 444 -9.47 7.49 -17.31
N ALA A 445 -10.70 7.24 -16.81
CA ALA A 445 -11.20 5.92 -16.52
C ALA A 445 -11.28 5.06 -17.79
N ALA A 446 -11.80 5.62 -18.88
CA ALA A 446 -11.87 4.95 -20.18
C ALA A 446 -10.47 4.57 -20.70
N GLN A 447 -9.50 5.50 -20.61
CA GLN A 447 -8.13 5.25 -21.05
C GLN A 447 -7.40 4.21 -20.20
N ARG A 448 -7.73 4.10 -18.91
CA ARG A 448 -7.05 3.24 -17.94
C ARG A 448 -7.87 2.00 -17.57
N LYS A 449 -8.94 1.69 -18.31
CA LYS A 449 -9.83 0.55 -18.04
C LYS A 449 -9.09 -0.79 -18.02
N ASN A 450 -8.10 -0.96 -18.92
CA ASN A 450 -7.28 -2.18 -18.98
C ASN A 450 -6.60 -2.53 -17.65
N SER A 451 -6.27 -1.54 -16.81
CA SER A 451 -5.67 -1.78 -15.49
C SER A 451 -6.70 -2.27 -14.47
N LEU A 452 -7.94 -1.80 -14.54
CA LEU A 452 -9.05 -2.31 -13.73
C LEU A 452 -9.37 -3.76 -14.12
N ASP A 453 -9.39 -4.05 -15.42
CA ASP A 453 -9.74 -5.36 -15.97
C ASP A 453 -8.69 -6.46 -15.67
N GLN A 454 -7.54 -6.11 -15.07
CA GLN A 454 -6.55 -7.11 -14.58
C GLN A 454 -7.05 -7.90 -13.37
N ASP A 455 -8.06 -7.40 -12.65
CA ASP A 455 -8.69 -8.06 -11.50
C ASP A 455 -10.21 -8.20 -11.72
N PRO A 456 -10.66 -8.96 -12.74
CA PRO A 456 -12.02 -8.89 -13.26
C PRO A 456 -13.09 -9.38 -12.27
N VAL A 457 -14.35 -9.04 -12.56
CA VAL A 457 -15.51 -9.66 -11.90
C VAL A 457 -15.62 -11.14 -12.31
N GLY A 458 -16.07 -12.00 -11.40
CA GLY A 458 -16.23 -13.44 -11.59
C GLY A 458 -14.95 -14.25 -11.41
N LEU A 459 -13.93 -13.72 -10.73
CA LEU A 459 -12.68 -14.43 -10.43
C LEU A 459 -12.90 -15.75 -9.68
N ASN A 460 -13.93 -15.84 -8.83
CA ASN A 460 -14.27 -17.05 -8.11
C ASN A 460 -14.55 -18.25 -9.04
N GLN A 461 -14.99 -18.00 -10.28
CA GLN A 461 -15.21 -19.06 -11.27
C GLN A 461 -13.90 -19.69 -11.78
N ARG A 462 -12.77 -18.99 -11.61
CA ARG A 462 -11.42 -19.43 -11.99
C ARG A 462 -10.64 -20.04 -10.82
N ALA A 463 -11.30 -20.29 -9.70
CA ALA A 463 -10.67 -20.78 -8.47
C ALA A 463 -10.61 -22.32 -8.36
N GLY A 464 -11.21 -23.03 -9.31
CA GLY A 464 -11.30 -24.50 -9.29
C GLY A 464 -11.91 -25.02 -7.99
N ALA A 465 -11.51 -26.22 -7.57
CA ALA A 465 -12.02 -26.85 -6.35
C ALA A 465 -11.66 -26.10 -5.04
N ARG A 466 -10.73 -25.14 -5.04
CA ARG A 466 -10.33 -24.40 -3.82
C ARG A 466 -11.25 -23.25 -3.47
N ILE A 467 -12.29 -22.99 -4.26
CA ILE A 467 -13.29 -21.98 -3.88
C ILE A 467 -14.15 -22.41 -2.69
N GLU A 468 -14.39 -23.72 -2.52
CA GLU A 468 -15.34 -24.20 -1.50
C GLU A 468 -14.89 -23.90 -0.06
N PRO A 469 -13.61 -24.14 0.33
CA PRO A 469 -13.14 -23.70 1.65
C PRO A 469 -13.25 -22.19 1.88
N VAL A 470 -13.12 -21.38 0.83
CA VAL A 470 -13.30 -19.91 0.91
C VAL A 470 -14.77 -19.57 1.14
N ARG A 471 -15.68 -20.22 0.41
CA ARG A 471 -17.13 -20.09 0.60
C ARG A 471 -17.55 -20.42 2.02
N GLU A 472 -17.12 -21.58 2.53
CA GLU A 472 -17.44 -22.00 3.89
C GLU A 472 -16.92 -21.03 4.95
N ALA A 473 -15.69 -20.53 4.78
CA ALA A 473 -15.10 -19.53 5.67
C ALA A 473 -15.89 -18.22 5.71
N LEU A 474 -16.31 -17.72 4.53
CA LEU A 474 -17.15 -16.54 4.42
C LEU A 474 -18.52 -16.73 5.10
N VAL A 475 -19.16 -17.89 4.89
CA VAL A 475 -20.43 -18.21 5.57
C VAL A 475 -20.25 -18.24 7.09
N ARG A 476 -19.17 -18.87 7.60
CA ARG A 476 -18.84 -18.85 9.03
C ARG A 476 -18.63 -17.44 9.58
N ALA A 477 -18.05 -16.54 8.77
CA ALA A 477 -17.85 -15.14 9.11
C ALA A 477 -19.11 -14.27 8.94
N GLY A 478 -20.26 -14.85 8.57
CA GLY A 478 -21.55 -14.16 8.51
C GLY A 478 -21.88 -13.52 7.15
N PHE A 479 -21.14 -13.82 6.09
CA PHE A 479 -21.49 -13.35 4.75
C PHE A 479 -22.67 -14.13 4.19
N THR A 480 -23.62 -13.42 3.58
CA THR A 480 -24.66 -14.04 2.75
C THR A 480 -24.12 -14.14 1.32
N LEU A 481 -24.01 -15.37 0.84
CA LEU A 481 -23.50 -15.65 -0.51
C LEU A 481 -24.67 -16.08 -1.42
N PRO A 482 -24.60 -15.72 -2.72
CA PRO A 482 -25.60 -16.16 -3.69
C PRO A 482 -25.58 -17.68 -3.94
#